data_AF-A0A132GRA1-F1
#
_entry.id   AF-A0A132GRA1-F1
#
_cell.length_a   1.000
_cell.length_b   1.000
_cell.length_c   1.000
_cell.angle_alpha   90.00
_cell.angle_beta   90.00
_cell.angle_gamma   90.00
#
_symmetry.space_group_name_H-M   'P 1'
#
loop_
_entity.id
_entity.type
_entity.pdbx_description
1 polymer ?
#
loop_
_entity_poly.entity_id
_entity_poly.type
_entity_poly.pdbx_seq_one_letter_code
_entity_poly.pdbx_strand_id
1 'polypeptide(L)'
;VANMPLSQHPRWIVTCNFSEFLVYDMEQPNGEPEQILLENLGKEYYRLQFLVDLKSEHISKEMQVSMKAGEIVGRIYDALLKQYDDNSPEALRWLNILCVRIVFCLYAEDAGVFRHDQFHDFLSRYDADDIRRALSDLFEVLNTPLEKRSKYLKEDLKAFPYTNGGLFEEAIEIPQFTEELKQTLLQNASLDFDWSEISPTIFGAVFESTLNPETRRSGGMHYTSIENIHKVIDPLFLNDLRSELDGILEEKVEKTRLRRLDEYQDKLASLTFLDPACGSGNFLTETYLSLRRLENEAIRERYHGQYQIGAFLRLMTLL
;
A
#
# COMPACT_ATOMS: atom_id res chain seq x y z
N VAL A 1 -33.02 -23.64 15.55
CA VAL A 1 -33.27 -22.71 14.42
C VAL A 1 -34.66 -22.05 14.49
N ALA A 2 -35.70 -22.71 15.01
CA ALA A 2 -37.09 -22.20 14.96
C ALA A 2 -37.45 -20.99 15.87
N ASN A 3 -36.49 -20.36 16.57
CA ASN A 3 -36.74 -19.24 17.49
C ASN A 3 -35.79 -18.03 17.28
N MET A 4 -35.06 -17.97 16.16
CA MET A 4 -34.22 -16.80 15.84
C MET A 4 -35.02 -15.78 15.02
N PRO A 5 -34.86 -14.47 15.28
CA PRO A 5 -35.41 -13.40 14.43
C PRO A 5 -35.03 -13.64 12.96
N LEU A 6 -35.92 -13.32 12.02
CA LEU A 6 -35.67 -13.45 10.57
C LEU A 6 -34.37 -12.76 10.13
N SER A 7 -33.99 -11.66 10.78
CA SER A 7 -32.73 -10.94 10.55
C SER A 7 -31.46 -11.68 10.98
N GLN A 8 -31.59 -12.82 11.67
CA GLN A 8 -30.49 -13.67 12.12
C GLN A 8 -30.51 -15.06 11.45
N HIS A 9 -31.36 -15.25 10.45
CA HIS A 9 -31.35 -16.49 9.66
C HIS A 9 -30.15 -16.45 8.70
N PRO A 10 -29.39 -17.54 8.58
CA PRO A 10 -28.30 -17.60 7.62
C PRO A 10 -28.87 -17.47 6.21
N ARG A 11 -28.36 -16.51 5.44
CA ARG A 11 -28.73 -16.32 4.03
C ARG A 11 -28.34 -17.54 3.18
N TRP A 12 -27.22 -18.17 3.48
CA TRP A 12 -26.68 -19.29 2.70
C TRP A 12 -26.66 -20.57 3.53
N ILE A 13 -27.12 -21.68 2.96
CA ILE A 13 -26.93 -23.02 3.51
C ILE A 13 -26.07 -23.81 2.53
N VAL A 14 -24.96 -24.37 3.01
CA VAL A 14 -24.08 -25.22 2.20
C VAL A 14 -24.13 -26.64 2.74
N THR A 15 -24.46 -27.60 1.90
CA THR A 15 -24.37 -29.03 2.23
C THR A 15 -23.28 -29.69 1.39
N CYS A 16 -22.63 -30.71 1.93
CA CYS A 16 -21.55 -31.42 1.25
C CYS A 16 -21.62 -32.92 1.54
N ASN A 17 -21.42 -33.73 0.52
CA ASN A 17 -21.32 -35.20 0.65
C ASN A 17 -19.89 -35.72 0.38
N PHE A 18 -18.88 -34.85 0.48
CA PHE A 18 -17.47 -35.11 0.16
C PHE A 18 -17.15 -35.39 -1.32
N SER A 19 -18.14 -35.36 -2.20
CA SER A 19 -17.96 -35.33 -3.67
C SER A 19 -18.48 -34.05 -4.31
N GLU A 20 -19.51 -33.44 -3.74
CA GLU A 20 -20.11 -32.21 -4.22
C GLU A 20 -20.56 -31.31 -3.08
N PHE A 21 -20.69 -30.02 -3.39
CA PHE A 21 -21.29 -29.00 -2.54
C PHE A 21 -22.61 -28.56 -3.18
N LEU A 22 -23.65 -28.43 -2.36
CA LEU A 22 -24.91 -27.81 -2.76
C LEU A 22 -25.08 -26.52 -1.96
N VAL A 23 -25.19 -25.40 -2.66
CA VAL A 23 -25.34 -24.06 -2.08
C VAL A 23 -26.78 -23.59 -2.28
N TYR A 24 -27.47 -23.31 -1.18
CA TYR A 24 -28.86 -22.82 -1.16
C TYR A 24 -28.89 -21.35 -0.75
N ASP A 25 -29.57 -20.51 -1.55
CA ASP A 25 -29.90 -19.12 -1.19
C ASP A 25 -31.27 -19.06 -0.50
N MET A 26 -31.28 -18.70 0.79
CA MET A 26 -32.49 -18.61 1.59
C MET A 26 -33.32 -17.35 1.28
N GLU A 27 -32.82 -16.41 0.46
CA GLU A 27 -33.66 -15.38 -0.18
C GLU A 27 -34.55 -15.98 -1.29
N GLN A 28 -34.18 -17.14 -1.84
CA GLN A 28 -34.95 -17.91 -2.81
C GLN A 28 -35.16 -19.35 -2.33
N PRO A 29 -35.97 -19.58 -1.29
CA PRO A 29 -36.06 -20.87 -0.60
C PRO A 29 -36.62 -22.01 -1.47
N ASN A 30 -37.20 -21.71 -2.62
CA ASN A 30 -37.69 -22.70 -3.60
C ASN A 30 -36.77 -22.82 -4.84
N GLY A 31 -35.61 -22.17 -4.84
CA GLY A 31 -34.61 -22.27 -5.90
C GLY A 31 -33.87 -23.60 -5.85
N GLU A 32 -33.46 -24.09 -7.02
CA GLU A 32 -32.55 -25.24 -7.08
C GLU A 32 -31.17 -24.84 -6.53
N PRO A 33 -30.49 -25.71 -5.78
CA PRO A 33 -29.18 -25.41 -5.24
C PRO A 33 -28.13 -25.30 -6.35
N GLU A 34 -27.18 -24.40 -6.16
CA GLU A 34 -25.98 -24.39 -6.97
C GLU A 34 -25.09 -25.57 -6.61
N GLN A 35 -24.90 -26.49 -7.55
CA GLN A 35 -24.04 -27.67 -7.40
C GLN A 35 -22.61 -27.38 -7.85
N ILE A 36 -21.63 -27.68 -6.99
CA ILE A 36 -20.20 -27.57 -7.27
C ILE A 36 -19.54 -28.91 -6.97
N LEU A 37 -18.93 -29.56 -7.96
CA LEU A 37 -18.18 -30.79 -7.74
C LEU A 37 -16.83 -30.50 -7.08
N LEU A 38 -16.43 -31.30 -6.10
CA LEU A 38 -15.15 -31.13 -5.39
C LEU A 38 -13.96 -31.20 -6.35
N GLU A 39 -14.01 -32.07 -7.36
CA GLU A 39 -12.97 -32.16 -8.41
C GLU A 39 -12.80 -30.87 -9.23
N ASN A 40 -13.88 -30.10 -9.37
CA ASN A 40 -13.89 -28.84 -10.12
C ASN A 40 -13.68 -27.61 -9.23
N LEU A 41 -13.61 -27.79 -7.91
CA LEU A 41 -13.55 -26.68 -6.95
C LEU A 41 -12.36 -25.75 -7.21
N GLY A 42 -11.21 -26.28 -7.63
CA GLY A 42 -10.03 -25.48 -7.98
C GLY A 42 -10.25 -24.55 -9.19
N LYS A 43 -11.21 -24.86 -10.07
CA LYS A 43 -11.58 -24.05 -11.25
C LYS A 43 -12.82 -23.19 -11.00
N GLU A 44 -13.73 -23.68 -10.17
CA GLU A 44 -15.03 -23.05 -9.87
C GLU A 44 -15.06 -22.33 -8.51
N TYR A 45 -13.91 -22.03 -7.90
CA TYR A 45 -13.81 -21.37 -6.60
C TYR A 45 -14.58 -20.03 -6.54
N TYR A 46 -14.77 -19.35 -7.69
CA TYR A 46 -15.54 -18.12 -7.79
C TYR A 46 -17.01 -18.29 -7.35
N ARG A 47 -17.57 -19.50 -7.45
CA ARG A 47 -18.94 -19.80 -7.01
C ARG A 47 -19.09 -19.83 -5.49
N LEU A 48 -17.99 -19.88 -4.75
CA LEU A 48 -17.95 -19.72 -3.30
C LEU A 48 -17.71 -18.28 -2.86
N GLN A 49 -17.67 -17.32 -3.79
CA GLN A 49 -17.43 -15.91 -3.45
C GLN A 49 -18.46 -15.34 -2.48
N PHE A 50 -19.68 -15.88 -2.41
CA PHE A 50 -20.68 -15.47 -1.43
C PHE A 50 -20.27 -15.70 0.03
N LEU A 51 -19.29 -16.58 0.30
CA LEU A 51 -18.72 -16.79 1.64
C LEU A 51 -17.83 -15.62 2.07
N VAL A 52 -17.40 -14.80 1.12
CA VAL A 52 -16.64 -13.58 1.34
C VAL A 52 -17.61 -12.44 1.12
N ASP A 53 -17.89 -11.63 2.14
CA ASP A 53 -18.81 -10.49 2.01
C ASP A 53 -18.16 -9.44 1.07
N LEU A 54 -18.36 -9.59 -0.24
CA LEU A 54 -17.84 -8.70 -1.30
C LEU A 54 -18.59 -7.36 -1.33
N LYS A 55 -18.95 -6.82 -0.17
CA LYS A 55 -19.71 -5.56 -0.06
C LYS A 55 -18.90 -4.29 -0.29
N SER A 56 -17.70 -4.38 -0.87
CA SER A 56 -17.09 -3.20 -1.47
C SER A 56 -16.43 -3.54 -2.80
N GLU A 57 -17.00 -3.01 -3.88
CA GLU A 57 -16.34 -2.96 -5.18
C GLU A 57 -14.93 -2.34 -5.08
N HIS A 58 -14.71 -1.47 -4.09
CA HIS A 58 -13.42 -0.90 -3.72
C HIS A 58 -12.37 -1.95 -3.33
N ILE A 59 -12.68 -2.92 -2.45
CA ILE A 59 -11.71 -3.97 -2.06
C ILE A 59 -11.35 -4.87 -3.25
N SER A 60 -12.32 -5.16 -4.14
CA SER A 60 -12.07 -5.94 -5.35
C SER A 60 -11.17 -5.20 -6.34
N LYS A 61 -11.40 -3.90 -6.56
CA LYS A 61 -10.54 -3.06 -7.41
C LYS A 61 -9.12 -2.95 -6.84
N GLU A 62 -9.00 -2.65 -5.55
CA GLU A 62 -7.69 -2.56 -4.87
C GLU A 62 -6.90 -3.88 -4.98
N MET A 63 -7.56 -5.02 -4.79
CA MET A 63 -6.93 -6.34 -4.95
C MET A 63 -6.46 -6.58 -6.39
N GLN A 64 -7.24 -6.20 -7.41
CA GLN A 64 -6.84 -6.33 -8.81
C GLN A 64 -5.63 -5.44 -9.16
N VAL A 65 -5.61 -4.20 -8.68
CA VAL A 65 -4.47 -3.29 -8.86
C VAL A 65 -3.22 -3.86 -8.17
N SER A 66 -3.38 -4.42 -6.96
CA SER A 66 -2.31 -5.09 -6.22
C SER A 66 -1.67 -6.24 -7.01
N MET A 67 -2.51 -7.09 -7.61
CA MET A 67 -2.02 -8.25 -8.37
C MET A 67 -1.21 -7.80 -9.58
N LYS A 68 -1.71 -6.81 -10.33
CA LYS A 68 -0.99 -6.23 -11.47
C LYS A 68 0.34 -5.59 -11.04
N ALA A 69 0.33 -4.84 -9.95
CA ALA A 69 1.55 -4.27 -9.38
C ALA A 69 2.56 -5.36 -9.03
N GLY A 70 2.12 -6.44 -8.37
CA GLY A 70 2.97 -7.60 -8.06
C GLY A 70 3.55 -8.28 -9.30
N GLU A 71 2.78 -8.42 -10.37
CA GLU A 71 3.29 -8.93 -11.65
C GLU A 71 4.37 -8.03 -12.24
N ILE A 72 4.19 -6.71 -12.20
CA ILE A 72 5.17 -5.73 -12.71
C ILE A 72 6.45 -5.77 -11.86
N VAL A 73 6.32 -5.73 -10.53
CA VAL A 73 7.47 -5.83 -9.61
C VAL A 73 8.22 -7.15 -9.83
N GLY A 74 7.49 -8.26 -10.04
CA GLY A 74 8.09 -9.55 -10.36
C GLY A 74 8.89 -9.52 -11.66
N ARG A 75 8.36 -8.91 -12.71
CA ARG A 75 9.08 -8.73 -13.98
C ARG A 75 10.33 -7.87 -13.81
N ILE A 76 10.26 -6.78 -13.06
CA ILE A 76 11.42 -5.92 -12.77
C ILE A 76 12.48 -6.72 -12.01
N TYR A 77 12.07 -7.45 -10.97
CA TYR A 77 12.95 -8.26 -10.15
C TYR A 77 13.64 -9.34 -10.98
N ASP A 78 12.88 -10.12 -11.76
CA ASP A 78 13.42 -11.18 -12.60
C ASP A 78 14.36 -10.63 -13.68
N ALA A 79 14.06 -9.46 -14.25
CA ALA A 79 14.92 -8.82 -15.24
C ALA A 79 16.23 -8.32 -14.62
N LEU A 80 16.19 -7.76 -13.40
CA LEU A 80 17.38 -7.34 -12.64
C LEU A 80 18.20 -8.53 -12.15
N LEU A 81 17.56 -9.61 -11.69
CA LEU A 81 18.22 -10.81 -11.18
C LEU A 81 19.19 -11.39 -12.21
N LYS A 82 18.81 -11.41 -13.50
CA LYS A 82 19.67 -11.85 -14.61
C LYS A 82 20.98 -11.04 -14.73
N GLN A 83 21.05 -9.84 -14.16
CA GLN A 83 22.22 -8.96 -14.22
C GLN A 83 23.11 -9.02 -12.97
N TYR A 84 22.66 -9.70 -11.92
CA TYR A 84 23.40 -9.92 -10.68
C TYR A 84 23.97 -11.35 -10.62
N ASP A 85 24.98 -11.56 -9.78
CA ASP A 85 25.40 -12.91 -9.37
C ASP A 85 24.41 -13.46 -8.35
N ASP A 86 23.51 -14.35 -8.81
CA ASP A 86 22.46 -14.96 -7.99
C ASP A 86 22.97 -15.92 -6.91
N ASN A 87 24.28 -16.23 -6.90
CA ASN A 87 24.92 -17.03 -5.87
C ASN A 87 25.46 -16.19 -4.71
N SER A 88 25.46 -14.86 -4.84
CA SER A 88 25.95 -13.94 -3.81
C SER A 88 24.80 -13.40 -2.96
N PRO A 89 24.74 -13.71 -1.64
CA PRO A 89 23.74 -13.14 -0.75
C PRO A 89 23.78 -11.60 -0.70
N GLU A 90 24.95 -11.01 -0.90
CA GLU A 90 25.10 -9.55 -0.96
C GLU A 90 24.48 -8.98 -2.24
N ALA A 91 24.70 -9.63 -3.39
CA ALA A 91 24.11 -9.22 -4.65
C ALA A 91 22.58 -9.30 -4.63
N LEU A 92 22.02 -10.37 -4.04
CA LEU A 92 20.57 -10.51 -3.84
C LEU A 92 20.01 -9.43 -2.91
N ARG A 93 20.78 -9.01 -1.91
CA ARG A 93 20.39 -7.89 -1.04
C ARG A 93 20.39 -6.56 -1.78
N TRP A 94 21.42 -6.27 -2.60
CA TRP A 94 21.45 -5.08 -3.45
C TRP A 94 20.31 -5.06 -4.47
N LEU A 95 20.01 -6.21 -5.08
CA LEU A 95 18.86 -6.41 -5.96
C LEU A 95 17.55 -6.01 -5.27
N ASN A 96 17.31 -6.52 -4.06
CA ASN A 96 16.12 -6.18 -3.27
C ASN A 96 16.02 -4.67 -3.02
N ILE A 97 17.11 -4.03 -2.59
CA ILE A 97 17.13 -2.58 -2.33
C ILE A 97 16.90 -1.79 -3.62
N LEU A 98 17.56 -2.17 -4.72
CA LEU A 98 17.42 -1.51 -6.01
C LEU A 98 15.98 -1.60 -6.53
N CYS A 99 15.36 -2.79 -6.42
CA CYS A 99 13.98 -3.01 -6.81
C CYS A 99 13.02 -2.10 -6.01
N VAL A 100 13.20 -2.01 -4.69
CA VAL A 100 12.40 -1.12 -3.82
C VAL A 100 12.58 0.35 -4.22
N ARG A 101 13.81 0.79 -4.50
CA ARG A 101 14.10 2.17 -4.92
C ARG A 101 13.46 2.54 -6.25
N ILE A 102 13.50 1.64 -7.23
CA ILE A 102 12.87 1.84 -8.54
C ILE A 102 11.36 1.95 -8.39
N VAL A 103 10.74 1.01 -7.67
CA VAL A 103 9.30 1.01 -7.44
C VAL A 103 8.85 2.24 -6.65
N PHE A 104 9.64 2.69 -5.68
CA PHE A 104 9.40 3.96 -5.00
C PHE A 104 9.40 5.14 -5.98
N CYS A 105 10.34 5.19 -6.94
CA CYS A 105 10.40 6.28 -7.91
C CYS A 105 9.19 6.29 -8.85
N LEU A 106 8.73 5.11 -9.29
CA LEU A 106 7.50 4.95 -10.07
C LEU A 106 6.26 5.41 -9.29
N TYR A 107 6.14 5.00 -8.02
CA TYR A 107 5.07 5.51 -7.16
C TYR A 107 5.15 7.02 -6.94
N ALA A 108 6.35 7.55 -6.77
CA ALA A 108 6.56 8.96 -6.46
C ALA A 108 6.14 9.88 -7.61
N GLU A 109 6.33 9.48 -8.88
CA GLU A 109 5.87 10.28 -10.03
C GLU A 109 4.34 10.31 -10.17
N ASP A 110 3.65 9.23 -9.85
CA ASP A 110 2.18 9.15 -9.94
C ASP A 110 1.48 9.72 -8.72
N ALA A 111 2.04 9.53 -7.52
CA ALA A 111 1.49 10.05 -6.27
C ALA A 111 1.74 11.56 -6.09
N GLY A 112 2.46 12.20 -7.01
CA GLY A 112 2.74 13.64 -6.98
C GLY A 112 3.86 14.06 -6.03
N VAL A 113 4.72 13.12 -5.60
CA VAL A 113 5.95 13.41 -4.86
C VAL A 113 7.00 13.97 -5.83
N PHE A 114 7.11 13.38 -7.01
CA PHE A 114 7.81 13.95 -8.16
C PHE A 114 6.81 14.67 -9.06
N ARG A 115 7.30 15.40 -10.07
CA ARG A 115 6.41 15.84 -11.16
C ARG A 115 5.94 14.60 -11.93
N HIS A 116 4.75 14.70 -12.51
CA HIS A 116 4.19 13.64 -13.36
C HIS A 116 5.19 13.24 -14.45
N ASP A 117 5.35 11.93 -14.65
CA ASP A 117 6.29 11.27 -15.57
C ASP A 117 7.77 11.67 -15.40
N GLN A 118 8.16 12.30 -14.27
CA GLN A 118 9.52 12.83 -14.14
C GLN A 118 10.59 11.73 -14.09
N PHE A 119 10.29 10.58 -13.47
CA PHE A 119 11.23 9.47 -13.42
C PHE A 119 11.28 8.76 -14.77
N HIS A 120 10.13 8.58 -15.41
CA HIS A 120 10.04 8.13 -16.80
C HIS A 120 10.91 8.96 -17.75
N ASP A 121 10.67 10.27 -17.78
CA ASP A 121 11.35 11.24 -18.65
C ASP A 121 12.83 11.36 -18.35
N PHE A 122 13.23 11.09 -17.12
CA PHE A 122 14.63 11.03 -16.73
C PHE A 122 15.31 9.81 -17.35
N LEU A 123 14.74 8.62 -17.17
CA LEU A 123 15.32 7.37 -17.68
C LEU A 123 15.29 7.27 -19.21
N SER A 124 14.27 7.82 -19.86
CA SER A 124 14.10 7.74 -21.32
C SER A 124 15.24 8.41 -22.11
N ARG A 125 15.94 9.36 -21.49
CA ARG A 125 17.06 10.13 -22.09
C ARG A 125 18.38 9.39 -22.16
N TYR A 126 18.54 8.32 -21.39
CA TYR A 126 19.79 7.58 -21.30
C TYR A 126 19.70 6.30 -22.12
N ASP A 127 20.77 5.95 -22.82
CA ASP A 127 20.92 4.60 -23.38
C ASP A 127 21.04 3.58 -22.25
N ALA A 128 20.71 2.32 -22.52
CA ALA A 128 20.70 1.27 -21.49
C ALA A 128 22.02 1.20 -20.70
N ASP A 129 23.15 1.34 -21.40
CA ASP A 129 24.50 1.30 -20.81
C ASP A 129 24.78 2.45 -19.81
N ASP A 130 24.04 3.56 -19.91
CA ASP A 130 24.22 4.74 -19.06
C ASP A 130 23.22 4.80 -17.89
N ILE A 131 22.15 3.99 -17.90
CA ILE A 131 21.11 3.99 -16.86
C ILE A 131 21.69 3.71 -15.48
N ARG A 132 22.66 2.79 -15.38
CA ARG A 132 23.33 2.49 -14.11
C ARG A 132 23.84 3.77 -13.43
N ARG A 133 24.56 4.61 -14.18
CA ARG A 133 25.15 5.86 -13.67
C ARG A 133 24.07 6.88 -13.37
N ALA A 134 23.09 7.01 -14.25
CA ALA A 134 21.97 7.92 -14.06
C ALA A 134 21.19 7.61 -12.77
N LEU A 135 20.94 6.33 -12.48
CA LEU A 135 20.29 5.91 -11.24
C LEU A 135 21.17 6.17 -10.00
N SER A 136 22.48 5.92 -10.08
CA SER A 136 23.40 6.26 -8.98
C SER A 136 23.34 7.75 -8.65
N ASP A 137 23.43 8.62 -9.67
CA ASP A 137 23.37 10.07 -9.50
C ASP A 137 22.00 10.51 -8.93
N LEU A 138 20.91 9.92 -9.43
CA LEU A 138 19.56 10.19 -8.93
C LEU A 138 19.41 9.81 -7.45
N PHE A 139 19.85 8.63 -7.05
CA PHE A 139 19.72 8.15 -5.67
C PHE A 139 20.54 9.01 -4.70
N GLU A 140 21.72 9.48 -5.11
CA GLU A 140 22.48 10.46 -4.33
C GLU A 140 21.69 11.77 -4.14
N VAL A 141 21.05 12.25 -5.20
CA VAL A 141 20.22 13.47 -5.15
C VAL A 141 19.01 13.30 -4.22
N LEU A 142 18.33 12.16 -4.28
CA LEU A 142 17.20 11.84 -3.39
C LEU A 142 17.63 11.73 -1.92
N ASN A 143 18.88 11.35 -1.67
CA ASN A 143 19.49 11.30 -0.33
C ASN A 143 20.15 12.63 0.12
N THR A 144 20.22 13.64 -0.74
CA THR A 144 20.94 14.89 -0.43
C THR A 144 19.97 16.06 -0.20
N PRO A 145 19.95 16.66 1.02
CA PRO A 145 19.17 17.87 1.31
C PRO A 145 19.46 18.99 0.31
N LEU A 146 18.45 19.77 -0.06
CA LEU A 146 18.51 20.77 -1.14
C LEU A 146 19.67 21.76 -0.97
N GLU A 147 19.92 22.21 0.25
CA GLU A 147 20.98 23.15 0.62
C GLU A 147 22.40 22.56 0.55
N LYS A 148 22.52 21.23 0.55
CA LYS A 148 23.81 20.50 0.45
C LYS A 148 24.13 20.08 -0.98
N ARG A 149 23.21 20.24 -1.92
CA ARG A 149 23.42 19.87 -3.33
C ARG A 149 24.45 20.77 -4.02
N SER A 150 25.16 20.20 -4.98
CA SER A 150 26.10 20.95 -5.83
C SER A 150 25.39 22.09 -6.57
N LYS A 151 26.02 23.27 -6.62
CA LYS A 151 25.54 24.42 -7.42
C LYS A 151 25.59 24.16 -8.92
N TYR A 152 26.35 23.15 -9.34
CA TYR A 152 26.52 22.74 -10.74
C TYR A 152 25.74 21.47 -11.08
N LEU A 153 24.85 21.01 -10.18
CA LEU A 153 23.96 19.88 -10.46
C LEU A 153 23.10 20.20 -11.69
N LYS A 154 22.96 19.23 -12.59
CA LYS A 154 22.13 19.39 -13.79
C LYS A 154 20.68 19.67 -13.41
N GLU A 155 20.00 20.49 -14.21
CA GLU A 155 18.64 20.97 -13.89
C GLU A 155 17.59 19.85 -13.88
N ASP A 156 17.79 18.78 -14.64
CA ASP A 156 16.93 17.58 -14.62
C ASP A 156 17.00 16.83 -13.29
N LEU A 157 18.20 16.63 -12.75
CA LEU A 157 18.42 16.03 -11.42
C LEU A 157 17.98 16.97 -10.29
N LYS A 158 18.28 18.27 -10.42
CA LYS A 158 17.94 19.28 -9.41
C LYS A 158 16.43 19.39 -9.16
N ALA A 159 15.60 19.04 -10.15
CA ALA A 159 14.15 19.06 -10.04
C ALA A 159 13.58 17.94 -9.16
N PHE A 160 14.34 16.92 -8.77
CA PHE A 160 13.87 15.89 -7.83
C PHE A 160 13.91 16.40 -6.38
N PRO A 161 12.94 16.03 -5.52
CA PRO A 161 12.92 16.45 -4.12
C PRO A 161 13.99 15.70 -3.28
N TYR A 162 14.13 16.09 -2.02
CA TYR A 162 14.85 15.30 -1.01
C TYR A 162 13.83 14.43 -0.26
N THR A 163 14.13 13.14 -0.05
CA THR A 163 13.15 12.17 0.48
C THR A 163 13.51 11.68 1.90
N ASN A 164 14.10 12.54 2.73
CA ASN A 164 14.55 12.23 4.10
C ASN A 164 15.66 11.17 4.22
N GLY A 165 16.19 10.69 3.09
CA GLY A 165 17.41 9.90 3.00
C GLY A 165 17.31 8.41 3.34
N GLY A 166 16.43 7.99 4.27
CA GLY A 166 16.45 6.61 4.80
C GLY A 166 16.48 5.48 3.74
N LEU A 167 15.62 5.54 2.72
CA LEU A 167 15.60 4.52 1.65
C LEU A 167 16.84 4.57 0.75
N PHE A 168 17.47 5.73 0.61
CA PHE A 168 18.57 6.01 -0.31
C PHE A 168 19.93 6.15 0.38
N GLU A 169 19.99 5.99 1.70
CA GLU A 169 21.20 6.18 2.51
C GLU A 169 22.25 5.11 2.23
N GLU A 170 21.79 3.87 2.04
CA GLU A 170 22.68 2.74 1.83
C GLU A 170 23.29 2.74 0.41
N ALA A 171 24.61 2.64 0.34
CA ALA A 171 25.31 2.40 -0.92
C ALA A 171 25.07 0.95 -1.39
N ILE A 172 24.66 0.81 -2.65
CA ILE A 172 24.42 -0.48 -3.31
C ILE A 172 25.17 -0.53 -4.64
N GLU A 173 25.56 -1.73 -5.06
CA GLU A 173 26.04 -1.94 -6.42
C GLU A 173 24.85 -2.08 -7.36
N ILE A 174 24.75 -1.19 -8.34
CA ILE A 174 23.74 -1.23 -9.41
C ILE A 174 24.35 -1.98 -10.60
N PRO A 175 23.67 -2.98 -11.18
CA PRO A 175 24.23 -3.79 -12.26
C PRO A 175 24.16 -3.01 -13.58
N GLN A 176 24.67 -3.59 -14.66
CA GLN A 176 24.44 -3.01 -15.98
C GLN A 176 22.99 -3.22 -16.40
N PHE A 177 22.46 -2.26 -17.16
CA PHE A 177 21.10 -2.31 -17.68
C PHE A 177 21.13 -2.79 -19.13
N THR A 178 20.15 -3.61 -19.47
CA THR A 178 19.91 -4.05 -20.86
C THR A 178 18.78 -3.25 -21.47
N GLU A 179 18.66 -3.28 -22.79
CA GLU A 179 17.51 -2.66 -23.47
C GLU A 179 16.19 -3.32 -23.03
N GLU A 180 16.18 -4.64 -22.77
CA GLU A 180 15.02 -5.36 -22.20
C GLU A 180 14.60 -4.76 -20.85
N LEU A 181 15.56 -4.52 -19.96
CA LEU A 181 15.29 -3.95 -18.64
C LEU A 181 14.81 -2.49 -18.74
N LYS A 182 15.43 -1.69 -19.62
CA LYS A 182 14.98 -0.32 -19.91
C LYS A 182 13.52 -0.31 -20.40
N GLN A 183 13.17 -1.16 -21.36
CA GLN A 183 11.81 -1.24 -21.89
C GLN A 183 10.81 -1.72 -20.82
N THR A 184 11.22 -2.67 -19.97
CA THR A 184 10.39 -3.13 -18.85
C THR A 184 10.04 -1.98 -17.90
N LEU A 185 11.01 -1.12 -17.59
CA LEU A 185 10.77 0.04 -16.72
C LEU A 185 9.93 1.12 -17.40
N LEU A 186 10.28 1.52 -18.62
CA LEU A 186 9.61 2.65 -19.29
C LEU A 186 8.20 2.28 -19.75
N GLN A 187 8.01 1.13 -20.39
CA GLN A 187 6.72 0.75 -20.95
C GLN A 187 5.84 0.07 -19.91
N ASN A 188 6.30 -1.06 -19.37
CA ASN A 188 5.42 -1.90 -18.57
C ASN A 188 5.21 -1.37 -17.14
N ALA A 189 6.24 -0.74 -16.57
CA ALA A 189 6.17 -0.28 -15.20
C ALA A 189 5.71 1.17 -15.08
N SER A 190 6.14 2.06 -15.98
CA SER A 190 5.82 3.48 -15.88
C SER A 190 4.60 3.87 -16.73
N LEU A 191 4.57 3.59 -18.04
CA LEU A 191 3.46 4.03 -18.90
C LEU A 191 2.18 3.20 -18.78
N ASP A 192 2.31 1.87 -18.67
CA ASP A 192 1.17 0.95 -18.70
C ASP A 192 0.44 0.83 -17.35
N PHE A 193 0.91 1.51 -16.30
CA PHE A 193 0.43 1.31 -14.94
C PHE A 193 0.48 2.59 -14.09
N ASP A 194 -0.67 2.95 -13.51
CA ASP A 194 -0.80 4.07 -12.57
C ASP A 194 -0.61 3.59 -11.13
N TRP A 195 0.52 3.96 -10.53
CA TRP A 195 0.89 3.59 -9.17
C TRP A 195 0.13 4.35 -8.10
N SER A 196 -0.56 5.46 -8.44
CA SER A 196 -1.36 6.23 -7.48
C SER A 196 -2.59 5.45 -6.96
N GLU A 197 -3.05 4.44 -7.72
CA GLU A 197 -4.14 3.56 -7.29
C GLU A 197 -3.71 2.50 -6.25
N ILE A 198 -2.41 2.35 -5.98
CA ILE A 198 -1.92 1.37 -5.01
C ILE A 198 -2.00 1.95 -3.58
N SER A 199 -2.69 1.23 -2.68
CA SER A 199 -2.67 1.54 -1.26
C SER A 199 -1.29 1.27 -0.64
N PRO A 200 -0.79 2.10 0.29
CA PRO A 200 0.42 1.83 1.06
C PRO A 200 0.44 0.46 1.75
N THR A 201 -0.72 -0.04 2.18
CA THR A 201 -0.87 -1.36 2.82
C THR A 201 -0.65 -2.52 1.83
N ILE A 202 -0.88 -2.27 0.54
CA ILE A 202 -0.69 -3.24 -0.54
C ILE A 202 0.79 -3.33 -0.95
N PHE A 203 1.51 -2.20 -0.94
CA PHE A 203 2.93 -2.15 -1.32
C PHE A 203 3.76 -3.17 -0.54
N GLY A 204 3.58 -3.25 0.78
CA GLY A 204 4.31 -4.19 1.62
C GLY A 204 4.07 -5.65 1.21
N ALA A 205 2.82 -6.02 0.95
CA ALA A 205 2.46 -7.37 0.54
C ALA A 205 3.04 -7.77 -0.83
N VAL A 206 3.03 -6.82 -1.78
CA VAL A 206 3.63 -7.01 -3.11
C VAL A 206 5.14 -7.23 -2.99
N PHE A 207 5.84 -6.44 -2.18
CA PHE A 207 7.28 -6.62 -1.98
C PHE A 207 7.62 -7.94 -1.30
N GLU A 208 6.92 -8.31 -0.23
CA GLU A 208 7.20 -9.56 0.48
C GLU A 208 6.94 -10.80 -0.37
N SER A 209 5.86 -10.79 -1.15
CA SER A 209 5.49 -11.94 -1.99
C SER A 209 6.40 -12.11 -3.21
N THR A 210 6.97 -11.01 -3.71
CA THR A 210 7.80 -11.00 -4.91
C THR A 210 9.29 -11.20 -4.62
N LEU A 211 9.82 -10.58 -3.55
CA LEU A 211 11.26 -10.55 -3.28
C LEU A 211 11.77 -11.80 -2.54
N ASN A 212 10.91 -12.67 -2.01
CA ASN A 212 11.33 -13.92 -1.35
C ASN A 212 10.54 -15.15 -1.86
N PRO A 213 10.96 -15.77 -2.98
CA PRO A 213 10.25 -16.90 -3.60
C PRO A 213 10.19 -18.17 -2.74
N GLU A 214 11.22 -18.45 -1.93
CA GLU A 214 11.31 -19.66 -1.07
C GLU A 214 10.42 -19.58 0.19
N THR A 215 10.18 -18.38 0.74
CA THR A 215 9.37 -18.20 1.95
C THR A 215 7.86 -18.37 1.72
N ARG A 216 7.41 -18.46 0.47
CA ARG A 216 5.99 -18.62 0.11
C ARG A 216 5.37 -19.94 0.59
N ARG A 217 6.17 -20.99 0.79
CA ARG A 217 5.69 -22.33 1.23
C ARG A 217 6.15 -22.73 2.63
N SER A 218 7.23 -22.16 3.15
CA SER A 218 7.85 -22.57 4.43
C SER A 218 7.61 -21.60 5.60
N GLY A 219 7.29 -20.33 5.34
CA GLY A 219 7.29 -19.28 6.36
C GLY A 219 5.95 -18.88 6.98
N GLY A 220 4.82 -19.45 6.53
CA GLY A 220 3.49 -19.04 7.02
C GLY A 220 3.14 -17.57 6.74
N MET A 221 3.82 -16.94 5.78
CA MET A 221 3.67 -15.52 5.45
C MET A 221 2.39 -15.30 4.66
N HIS A 222 1.29 -15.11 5.38
CA HIS A 222 -0.01 -14.76 4.83
C HIS A 222 -0.24 -13.26 5.02
N TYR A 223 -0.55 -12.58 3.92
CA TYR A 223 -1.09 -11.23 3.94
C TYR A 223 -2.24 -11.14 4.95
N THR A 224 -2.10 -10.30 5.97
CA THR A 224 -3.21 -9.99 6.85
C THR A 224 -4.06 -8.93 6.15
N SER A 225 -5.30 -9.29 5.80
CA SER A 225 -6.23 -8.36 5.15
C SER A 225 -6.54 -7.16 6.05
N ILE A 226 -6.81 -6.02 5.43
CA ILE A 226 -7.28 -4.80 6.11
C ILE A 226 -8.43 -5.13 7.07
N GLU A 227 -9.41 -5.93 6.62
CA GLU A 227 -10.52 -6.39 7.46
C GLU A 227 -10.05 -7.14 8.72
N ASN A 228 -9.07 -8.03 8.60
CA ASN A 228 -8.54 -8.77 9.74
C ASN A 228 -7.68 -7.91 10.66
N ILE A 229 -7.00 -6.89 10.13
CA ILE A 229 -6.30 -5.88 10.94
C ILE A 229 -7.32 -5.11 11.78
N HIS A 230 -8.42 -4.65 11.17
CA HIS A 230 -9.49 -3.92 11.86
C HIS A 230 -10.17 -4.73 12.96
N LYS A 231 -10.34 -6.05 12.79
CA LYS A 231 -10.80 -6.95 13.87
C LYS A 231 -9.93 -6.87 15.14
N VAL A 232 -8.67 -6.45 15.01
CA VAL A 232 -7.74 -6.29 16.13
C VAL A 232 -7.65 -4.83 16.57
N ILE A 233 -7.35 -3.89 15.66
CA ILE A 233 -7.07 -2.50 16.03
C ILE A 233 -8.32 -1.73 16.48
N ASP A 234 -9.50 -2.09 15.94
CA ASP A 234 -10.77 -1.45 16.29
C ASP A 234 -11.08 -1.59 17.78
N PRO A 235 -11.21 -2.81 18.34
CA PRO A 235 -11.46 -2.97 19.77
C PRO A 235 -10.25 -2.64 20.65
N LEU A 236 -9.02 -2.68 20.13
CA LEU A 236 -7.82 -2.47 20.94
C LEU A 236 -7.60 -1.00 21.31
N PHE A 237 -7.85 -0.07 20.39
CA PHE A 237 -7.68 1.37 20.65
C PHE A 237 -8.51 2.28 19.75
N LEU A 238 -8.81 1.87 18.50
CA LEU A 238 -9.36 2.82 17.51
C LEU A 238 -10.80 3.23 17.85
N ASN A 239 -11.62 2.31 18.37
CA ASN A 239 -12.99 2.62 18.79
C ASN A 239 -13.04 3.64 19.94
N ASP A 240 -12.09 3.55 20.88
CA ASP A 240 -12.00 4.50 22.00
C ASP A 240 -11.56 5.88 21.51
N LEU A 241 -10.56 5.94 20.62
CA LEU A 241 -10.12 7.20 20.01
C LEU A 241 -11.21 7.85 19.17
N ARG A 242 -12.01 7.05 18.46
CA ARG A 242 -13.17 7.52 17.70
C ARG A 242 -14.25 8.09 18.62
N SER A 243 -14.63 7.34 19.65
CA SER A 243 -15.65 7.76 20.60
C SER A 243 -15.26 9.02 21.36
N GLU A 244 -13.97 9.16 21.68
CA GLU A 244 -13.41 10.39 22.26
C GLU A 244 -13.57 11.58 21.32
N LEU A 245 -13.21 11.42 20.03
CA LEU A 245 -13.38 12.47 19.04
C LEU A 245 -14.85 12.85 18.86
N ASP A 246 -15.74 11.88 18.70
CA ASP A 246 -17.19 12.13 18.55
C ASP A 246 -17.73 12.94 19.76
N GLY A 247 -17.31 12.59 20.99
CA GLY A 247 -17.64 13.35 22.20
C GLY A 247 -16.98 14.73 22.32
N ILE A 248 -15.92 15.02 21.57
CA ILE A 248 -15.36 16.37 21.40
C ILE A 248 -16.19 17.16 20.39
N LEU A 249 -16.61 16.52 19.28
CA LEU A 249 -17.41 17.16 18.24
C LEU A 249 -18.80 17.59 18.74
N GLU A 250 -19.38 16.84 19.69
CA GLU A 250 -20.65 17.19 20.35
C GLU A 250 -20.55 18.34 21.37
N GLU A 251 -19.34 18.79 21.73
CA GLU A 251 -19.14 19.88 22.68
C GLU A 251 -19.66 21.21 22.12
N LYS A 252 -20.62 21.82 22.84
CA LYS A 252 -21.29 23.05 22.42
C LYS A 252 -20.47 24.30 22.72
N VAL A 253 -19.60 24.25 23.72
CA VAL A 253 -18.75 25.39 24.09
C VAL A 253 -17.50 25.39 23.21
N GLU A 254 -17.49 26.27 22.20
CA GLU A 254 -16.42 26.36 21.18
C GLU A 254 -15.01 26.41 21.78
N LYS A 255 -14.79 27.25 22.80
CA LYS A 255 -13.48 27.35 23.47
C LYS A 255 -13.03 26.04 24.11
N THR A 256 -13.97 25.30 24.72
CA THR A 256 -13.70 24.00 25.33
C THR A 256 -13.41 22.97 24.25
N ARG A 257 -14.20 22.96 23.17
CA ARG A 257 -14.02 22.08 22.02
C ARG A 257 -12.65 22.26 21.37
N LEU A 258 -12.25 23.49 21.06
CA LEU A 258 -10.94 23.78 20.45
C LEU A 258 -9.77 23.32 21.33
N ARG A 259 -9.84 23.56 22.64
CA ARG A 259 -8.82 23.07 23.59
C ARG A 259 -8.76 21.53 23.59
N ARG A 260 -9.90 20.86 23.60
CA ARG A 260 -9.96 19.38 23.58
C ARG A 260 -9.47 18.80 22.26
N LEU A 261 -9.70 19.48 21.13
CA LEU A 261 -9.13 19.09 19.83
C LEU A 261 -7.60 19.18 19.82
N ASP A 262 -7.02 20.23 20.43
CA ASP A 262 -5.56 20.35 20.58
C ASP A 262 -5.01 19.21 21.46
N GLU A 263 -5.63 18.96 22.62
CA GLU A 263 -5.24 17.86 23.51
C GLU A 263 -5.38 16.48 22.85
N TYR A 264 -6.39 16.30 22.00
CA TYR A 264 -6.59 15.08 21.22
C TYR A 264 -5.48 14.89 20.18
N GLN A 265 -5.08 15.95 19.47
CA GLN A 265 -3.96 15.88 18.51
C GLN A 265 -2.63 15.55 19.21
N ASP A 266 -2.34 16.22 20.33
CA ASP A 266 -1.16 15.95 21.14
C ASP A 266 -1.15 14.49 21.64
N LYS A 267 -2.31 13.97 22.04
CA LYS A 267 -2.47 12.57 22.42
C LYS A 267 -2.16 11.64 21.24
N LEU A 268 -2.78 11.84 20.08
CA LEU A 268 -2.54 11.01 18.90
C LEU A 268 -1.05 10.98 18.52
N ALA A 269 -0.38 12.15 18.56
CA ALA A 269 1.05 12.27 18.26
C ALA A 269 1.96 11.54 19.28
N SER A 270 1.49 11.30 20.49
CA SER A 270 2.25 10.61 21.54
C SER A 270 2.12 9.08 21.51
N LEU A 271 1.16 8.54 20.76
CA LEU A 271 0.91 7.10 20.72
C LEU A 271 2.05 6.35 20.03
N THR A 272 2.47 5.24 20.65
CA THR A 272 3.51 4.35 20.10
C THR A 272 2.93 2.98 19.88
N PHE A 273 3.13 2.42 18.70
CA PHE A 273 2.64 1.10 18.29
C PHE A 273 3.82 0.16 18.04
N LEU A 274 3.72 -1.08 18.51
CA LEU A 274 4.75 -2.09 18.36
C LEU A 274 4.15 -3.36 17.79
N ASP A 275 4.66 -3.77 16.64
CA ASP A 275 4.42 -5.08 16.06
C ASP A 275 5.78 -5.83 15.98
N PRO A 276 6.05 -6.78 16.88
CA PRO A 276 7.33 -7.48 16.96
C PRO A 276 7.54 -8.51 15.83
N ALA A 277 6.53 -8.73 14.98
CA ALA A 277 6.58 -9.65 13.85
C ALA A 277 5.89 -9.04 12.62
N CYS A 278 6.21 -7.76 12.35
CA CYS A 278 5.42 -6.94 11.45
C CYS A 278 5.43 -7.35 9.97
N GLY A 279 6.38 -8.19 9.56
CA GLY A 279 6.58 -8.53 8.15
C GLY A 279 6.65 -7.26 7.29
N SER A 280 5.71 -7.14 6.35
CA SER A 280 5.52 -6.01 5.43
C SER A 280 5.09 -4.71 6.12
N GLY A 281 4.75 -4.78 7.41
CA GLY A 281 4.33 -3.65 8.21
C GLY A 281 2.84 -3.33 8.10
N ASN A 282 2.00 -4.22 7.56
CA ASN A 282 0.60 -3.92 7.28
C ASN A 282 -0.19 -3.42 8.51
N PHE A 283 0.04 -4.01 9.69
CA PHE A 283 -0.55 -3.52 10.94
C PHE A 283 -0.13 -2.08 11.26
N LEU A 284 1.14 -1.76 11.08
CA LEU A 284 1.69 -0.43 11.35
C LEU A 284 1.15 0.59 10.34
N THR A 285 1.11 0.22 9.06
CA THR A 285 0.60 1.06 7.97
C THR A 285 -0.90 1.35 8.15
N GLU A 286 -1.73 0.33 8.37
CA GLU A 286 -3.18 0.56 8.54
C GLU A 286 -3.48 1.31 9.85
N THR A 287 -2.72 1.05 10.91
CA THR A 287 -2.83 1.82 12.16
C THR A 287 -2.52 3.30 11.90
N TYR A 288 -1.41 3.59 11.22
CA TYR A 288 -1.05 4.95 10.86
C TYR A 288 -2.13 5.63 10.01
N LEU A 289 -2.62 4.98 8.95
CA LEU A 289 -3.68 5.52 8.10
C LEU A 289 -4.97 5.79 8.90
N SER A 290 -5.35 4.88 9.79
CA SER A 290 -6.53 5.03 10.65
C SER A 290 -6.39 6.22 11.61
N LEU A 291 -5.22 6.42 12.22
CA LEU A 291 -4.96 7.59 13.06
C LEU A 291 -4.95 8.90 12.26
N ARG A 292 -4.37 8.89 11.06
CA ARG A 292 -4.39 10.05 10.15
C ARG A 292 -5.80 10.44 9.75
N ARG A 293 -6.71 9.47 9.55
CA ARG A 293 -8.13 9.76 9.26
C ARG A 293 -8.78 10.50 10.43
N LEU A 294 -8.59 10.02 11.67
CA LEU A 294 -9.10 10.68 12.89
C LEU A 294 -8.48 12.08 13.09
N GLU A 295 -7.17 12.21 12.91
CA GLU A 295 -6.48 13.49 13.05
C GLU A 295 -6.97 14.50 11.99
N ASN A 296 -7.14 14.07 10.73
CA ASN A 296 -7.64 14.93 9.67
C ASN A 296 -9.07 15.43 9.95
N GLU A 297 -9.92 14.60 10.56
CA GLU A 297 -11.26 15.01 11.02
C GLU A 297 -11.16 16.06 12.14
N ALA A 298 -10.30 15.85 13.13
CA ALA A 298 -10.04 16.83 14.19
C ALA A 298 -9.48 18.17 13.65
N ILE A 299 -8.55 18.12 12.70
CA ILE A 299 -8.00 19.30 11.99
C ILE A 299 -9.13 20.03 11.25
N ARG A 300 -9.95 19.31 10.49
CA ARG A 300 -11.06 19.92 9.73
C ARG A 300 -12.03 20.65 10.65
N GLU A 301 -12.41 20.07 11.79
CA GLU A 301 -13.29 20.73 12.75
C GLU A 301 -12.64 21.98 13.36
N ARG A 302 -11.37 21.88 13.74
CA ARG A 302 -10.62 23.02 14.28
C ARG A 302 -10.60 24.22 13.33
N TYR A 303 -10.44 23.95 12.03
CA TYR A 303 -10.28 24.99 11.00
C TYR A 303 -11.56 25.25 10.18
N HIS A 304 -12.70 24.67 10.57
CA HIS A 304 -13.97 24.79 9.84
C HIS A 304 -14.48 26.24 9.71
N GLY A 305 -13.93 27.19 10.48
CA GLY A 305 -14.18 28.64 10.38
C GLY A 305 -13.06 29.48 9.72
N GLN A 306 -11.90 28.90 9.38
CA GLN A 306 -10.74 29.60 8.79
C GLN A 306 -10.58 29.38 7.28
N TYR A 307 -11.58 28.78 6.61
CA TYR A 307 -11.59 28.59 5.16
C TYR A 307 -11.62 29.89 4.33
N GLN A 308 -11.52 31.06 4.96
CA GLN A 308 -11.10 32.27 4.26
C GLN A 308 -9.57 32.46 4.39
N ILE A 309 -8.88 31.98 3.34
CA ILE A 309 -7.65 32.55 2.76
C ILE A 309 -6.30 32.08 3.36
N GLY A 310 -6.20 31.56 4.59
CA GLY A 310 -4.89 31.28 5.22
C GLY A 310 -4.38 29.82 5.27
N ALA A 311 -5.27 28.84 5.40
CA ALA A 311 -4.90 27.49 5.86
C ALA A 311 -4.37 26.54 4.76
N PHE A 312 -4.65 26.81 3.48
CA PHE A 312 -4.22 25.98 2.36
C PHE A 312 -2.68 25.92 2.24
N LEU A 313 -1.98 26.98 2.65
CA LEU A 313 -0.51 27.06 2.62
C LEU A 313 0.19 26.25 3.71
N ARG A 314 -0.45 25.98 4.86
CA ARG A 314 0.17 25.19 5.94
C ARG A 314 0.03 23.68 5.76
N LEU A 315 -1.03 23.23 5.08
CA LEU A 315 -1.23 21.80 4.81
C LEU A 315 -0.19 21.25 3.81
N MET A 316 0.29 22.09 2.89
CA MET A 316 1.39 21.74 1.97
C MET A 316 2.79 21.76 2.61
N THR A 317 2.95 22.22 3.85
CA THR A 317 4.26 22.24 4.54
C THR A 317 4.47 21.00 5.42
N LEU A 318 3.46 20.15 5.56
CA LEU A 318 3.45 18.95 6.41
C LEU A 318 3.32 17.63 5.62
N LEU A 319 3.24 17.71 4.29
CA LEU A 319 3.46 16.58 3.37
C LEU A 319 4.88 16.68 2.79
#